data_AF-A0A2V9LP52-F1
#
_entry.id   AF-A0A2V9LP52-F1
#
_cell.length_a   1.000
_cell.length_b   1.000
_cell.length_c   1.000
_cell.angle_alpha   90.00
_cell.angle_beta   90.00
_cell.angle_gamma   90.00
#
_symmetry.space_group_name_H-M   'P 1'
#
loop_
_entity.id
_entity.type
_entity.pdbx_description
1 polymer ?
#
loop_
_entity_poly.entity_id
_entity_poly.type
_entity_poly.pdbx_seq_one_letter_code
_entity_poly.pdbx_strand_id
1 'polypeptide(L)'
;MKRVLFVIMLGVSATLEDPMPGFSRAYLSEDDSPSTAALQEQLKALEQRVQTLEKLLKSQSWNACGPATEADRPSVPSPEAARLEDLDKKPATPEGRLVPEQKDAETKKKDSPIAGAGANGFSLTSPDGDFNLKVRAHFQADGRFFAGDAADTSASTFATRVARLLFEGTLARHFDFRFMPDFAGGRLVLQDAYMDVRFLPQIRLRAGKFKTPFGLERLQQEVNLSLVERALPNNLVPNRDLGIQVHGDLFGGVLNYMGGVFNGVPDGASADQDNQDSKDYGGRVFAQPFLKTEIHALRGLGIGMAATSGSHHGTSAAPSLPSYLTTGQSTFFSYRSDGTKEGTAIADGRLSRLSPQAYYHWGPFGL
;
A
#
# COMPACT_ATOMS: atom_id res chain seq x y z
N MET A 1 -14.21 0.87 35.21
CA MET A 1 -13.37 1.98 35.71
C MET A 1 -12.15 2.11 34.81
N LYS A 2 -12.03 3.22 34.06
CA LYS A 2 -10.88 3.49 33.17
C LYS A 2 -9.74 4.08 34.00
N ARG A 3 -8.51 3.56 33.85
CA ARG A 3 -7.31 4.14 34.47
C ARG A 3 -6.23 4.34 33.41
N VAL A 4 -5.68 5.56 33.43
CA VAL A 4 -4.64 6.11 32.57
C VAL A 4 -3.28 5.64 33.08
N LEU A 5 -2.38 5.26 32.17
CA LEU A 5 -0.99 4.89 32.49
C LEU A 5 -0.04 5.94 31.91
N PHE A 6 0.77 6.55 32.77
CA PHE A 6 1.88 7.43 32.39
C PHE A 6 3.18 6.62 32.39
N VAL A 7 4.02 6.82 31.38
CA VAL A 7 5.38 6.25 31.31
C VAL A 7 6.36 7.38 31.00
N ILE A 8 7.38 7.52 31.84
CA ILE A 8 8.50 8.47 31.69
C ILE A 8 9.73 7.67 31.26
N MET A 9 10.41 8.09 30.19
CA MET A 9 11.69 7.55 29.72
C MET A 9 12.75 8.65 29.81
N LEU A 10 13.86 8.34 30.49
CA LEU A 10 15.07 9.18 30.55
C LEU A 10 16.17 8.51 29.72
N GLY A 11 16.73 9.24 28.75
CA GLY A 11 17.88 8.83 27.97
C GLY A 11 19.06 9.78 28.21
N VAL A 12 20.21 9.22 28.57
CA VAL A 12 21.50 9.90 28.62
C VAL A 12 22.29 9.47 27.39
N SER A 13 22.85 10.41 26.64
CA SER A 13 23.72 10.15 25.49
C SER A 13 25.09 10.78 25.75
N ALA A 14 26.16 10.06 25.43
CA ALA A 14 27.54 10.54 25.47
C ALA A 14 28.10 10.55 24.04
N THR A 15 28.62 11.69 23.62
CA THR A 15 29.29 11.92 22.33
C THR A 15 30.80 11.80 22.49
N LEU A 16 31.46 11.20 21.49
CA LEU A 16 32.91 11.23 21.35
C LEU A 16 33.23 11.91 20.02
N GLU A 17 33.93 13.04 20.11
CA GLU A 17 34.50 13.82 19.00
C GLU A 17 35.92 13.33 18.73
N ASP A 18 36.30 13.18 17.45
CA ASP A 18 37.47 13.87 16.88
C ASP A 18 37.57 13.65 15.35
N PRO A 19 38.04 14.64 14.57
CA PRO A 19 38.10 14.62 13.10
C PRO A 19 39.49 14.21 12.57
N MET A 20 39.56 13.68 11.35
CA MET A 20 40.83 13.53 10.61
C MET A 20 40.80 14.25 9.25
N PRO A 21 41.90 14.90 8.83
CA PRO A 21 41.93 15.83 7.71
C PRO A 21 42.46 15.22 6.41
N GLY A 22 42.06 15.85 5.30
CA GLY A 22 42.87 15.95 4.10
C GLY A 22 42.41 15.08 2.94
N PHE A 23 41.73 15.68 1.97
CA PHE A 23 42.02 15.46 0.54
C PHE A 23 41.77 16.73 -0.27
N SER A 24 42.72 16.99 -1.15
CA SER A 24 42.89 18.22 -1.91
C SER A 24 41.84 18.41 -2.99
N ARG A 25 41.54 19.69 -3.20
CA ARG A 25 40.58 20.30 -4.12
C ARG A 25 41.05 20.15 -5.58
N ALA A 26 40.29 19.44 -6.40
CA ALA A 26 40.35 19.57 -7.85
C ALA A 26 39.12 20.37 -8.31
N TYR A 27 39.37 21.59 -8.78
CA TYR A 27 38.40 22.44 -9.45
C TYR A 27 37.89 21.75 -10.72
N LEU A 28 36.59 21.48 -10.80
CA LEU A 28 35.89 21.28 -12.06
C LEU A 28 35.17 22.59 -12.41
N SER A 29 35.42 23.03 -13.63
CA SER A 29 34.99 24.27 -14.27
C SER A 29 33.48 24.48 -14.27
N GLU A 30 33.07 25.68 -13.87
CA GLU A 30 31.76 26.28 -14.18
C GLU A 30 31.68 26.54 -15.69
N ASP A 31 31.09 25.65 -16.48
CA ASP A 31 30.59 26.01 -17.83
C ASP A 31 29.66 24.97 -18.46
N ASP A 32 28.59 24.55 -17.75
CA ASP A 32 27.57 23.68 -18.35
C ASP A 32 26.12 24.14 -18.03
N SER A 33 25.95 25.45 -17.83
CA SER A 33 24.63 26.08 -17.86
C SER A 33 24.25 26.37 -19.31
N PRO A 34 23.11 25.87 -19.83
CA PRO A 34 22.70 26.15 -21.20
C PRO A 34 22.62 27.67 -21.40
N SER A 35 23.27 28.17 -22.45
CA SER A 35 23.29 29.59 -22.76
C SER A 35 21.86 30.13 -22.85
N THR A 36 21.66 31.40 -22.47
CA THR A 36 20.35 32.06 -22.55
C THR A 36 19.72 31.97 -23.95
N ALA A 37 20.56 31.86 -24.99
CA ALA A 37 20.14 31.60 -26.37
C ALA A 37 19.51 30.21 -26.57
N ALA A 38 20.10 29.15 -25.98
CA ALA A 38 19.55 27.79 -26.05
C ALA A 38 18.20 27.68 -25.31
N LEU A 39 18.05 28.38 -24.18
CA LEU A 39 16.79 28.47 -23.44
C LEU A 39 15.71 29.24 -24.22
N GLN A 40 16.08 30.31 -24.92
CA GLN A 40 15.16 31.06 -25.80
C GLN A 40 14.70 30.24 -27.01
N GLU A 41 15.57 29.39 -27.55
CA GLU A 41 15.24 28.49 -28.65
C GLU A 41 14.28 27.38 -28.19
N GLN A 42 14.52 26.80 -27.00
CA GLN A 42 13.60 25.84 -26.39
C GLN A 42 12.23 26.45 -26.07
N LEU A 43 12.18 27.71 -25.61
CA LEU A 43 10.92 28.42 -25.38
C LEU A 43 10.12 28.62 -26.67
N LYS A 44 10.77 29.04 -27.76
CA LYS A 44 10.10 29.16 -29.07
C LYS A 44 9.60 27.81 -29.59
N ALA A 45 10.37 26.75 -29.42
CA ALA A 45 9.95 25.40 -29.82
C ALA A 45 8.73 24.93 -29.00
N LEU A 46 8.67 25.27 -27.71
CA LEU A 46 7.55 24.94 -26.84
C LEU A 46 6.29 25.72 -27.23
N GLU A 47 6.41 27.01 -27.52
CA GLU A 47 5.29 27.86 -27.99
C GLU A 47 4.68 27.33 -29.29
N GLN A 48 5.51 26.93 -30.26
CA GLN A 48 5.04 26.32 -31.50
C GLN A 48 4.29 25.01 -31.25
N ARG A 49 4.74 24.22 -30.29
CA ARG A 49 4.11 22.93 -29.93
C ARG A 49 2.76 23.15 -29.25
N VAL A 50 2.65 24.16 -28.38
CA VAL A 50 1.38 24.56 -27.77
C VAL A 50 0.40 25.07 -28.82
N GLN A 51 0.83 25.94 -29.74
CA GLN A 51 -0.03 26.41 -30.84
C GLN A 51 -0.50 25.26 -31.75
N THR A 52 0.36 24.27 -31.98
CA THR A 52 0.01 23.07 -32.74
C THR A 52 -1.04 22.25 -32.00
N LEU A 53 -0.87 22.05 -30.69
CA LEU A 53 -1.85 21.36 -29.85
C LEU A 53 -3.18 22.11 -29.77
N GLU A 54 -3.17 23.45 -29.68
CA GLU A 54 -4.39 24.27 -29.70
C GLU A 54 -5.13 24.18 -31.04
N LYS A 55 -4.40 24.15 -32.17
CA LYS A 55 -5.00 23.90 -33.49
C LYS A 55 -5.60 22.50 -33.58
N LEU A 56 -4.90 21.49 -33.06
CA LEU A 56 -5.40 20.13 -33.01
C LEU A 56 -6.66 20.05 -32.13
N LEU A 57 -6.67 20.71 -30.97
CA LEU A 57 -7.81 20.74 -30.06
C LEU A 57 -9.02 21.49 -30.66
N LYS A 58 -8.78 22.60 -31.37
CA LYS A 58 -9.82 23.32 -32.13
C LYS A 58 -10.36 22.52 -33.32
N SER A 59 -9.52 21.70 -33.96
CA SER A 59 -9.96 20.77 -35.00
C SER A 59 -10.66 19.53 -34.44
N GLN A 60 -10.42 19.23 -33.16
CA GLN A 60 -11.03 18.14 -32.42
C GLN A 60 -12.18 18.65 -31.54
N SER A 61 -13.07 19.45 -32.14
CA SER A 61 -14.39 19.72 -31.57
C SER A 61 -15.17 18.40 -31.55
N TRP A 62 -15.39 17.87 -30.35
CA TRP A 62 -16.31 16.76 -30.08
C TRP A 62 -17.71 17.07 -30.62
N ASN A 63 -18.04 16.53 -31.79
CA ASN A 63 -19.42 16.18 -32.13
C ASN A 63 -19.75 14.84 -31.47
N ALA A 64 -19.92 14.84 -30.15
CA ALA A 64 -20.57 13.77 -29.41
C ALA A 64 -20.89 14.21 -27.98
N CYS A 65 -21.76 15.21 -27.81
CA CYS A 65 -22.76 15.27 -26.74
C CYS A 65 -23.58 16.57 -26.90
N GLY A 66 -24.59 16.54 -27.77
CA GLY A 66 -25.72 17.47 -27.72
C GLY A 66 -26.91 16.76 -27.04
N PRO A 67 -27.84 17.48 -26.40
CA PRO A 67 -28.97 16.88 -25.70
C PRO A 67 -29.85 16.08 -26.67
N ALA A 68 -30.17 14.84 -26.32
CA ALA A 68 -31.04 13.99 -27.10
C ALA A 68 -32.43 14.62 -27.21
N THR A 69 -32.81 15.05 -28.41
CA THR A 69 -34.19 15.37 -28.77
C THR A 69 -35.02 14.09 -28.84
N GLU A 70 -36.23 14.20 -28.28
CA GLU A 70 -37.26 13.18 -28.10
C GLU A 70 -37.87 12.71 -29.43
N ALA A 71 -37.10 11.99 -30.27
CA ALA A 71 -37.62 11.38 -31.49
C ALA A 71 -36.75 10.20 -31.98
N ASP A 72 -36.32 9.32 -31.08
CA ASP A 72 -35.97 7.94 -31.47
C ASP A 72 -35.90 7.04 -30.23
N ARG A 73 -37.03 6.42 -29.90
CA ARG A 73 -37.06 5.30 -28.95
C ARG A 73 -37.70 4.10 -29.66
N PRO A 74 -36.99 2.99 -29.84
CA PRO A 74 -37.66 1.74 -30.23
C PRO A 74 -38.54 1.28 -29.06
N SER A 75 -39.83 1.11 -29.36
CA SER A 75 -40.87 0.69 -28.43
C SER A 75 -40.69 -0.77 -28.02
N VAL A 76 -40.61 -1.02 -26.72
CA VAL A 76 -40.80 -2.35 -26.10
C VAL A 76 -42.31 -2.64 -26.07
N PRO A 77 -42.81 -3.76 -26.64
CA PRO A 77 -44.18 -4.18 -26.40
C PRO A 77 -44.26 -4.97 -25.08
N SER A 78 -45.09 -4.50 -24.16
CA SER A 78 -45.56 -5.24 -22.98
C SER A 78 -46.93 -5.86 -23.29
N PRO A 79 -47.29 -7.01 -22.69
CA PRO A 79 -48.26 -7.95 -23.22
C PRO A 79 -49.66 -7.65 -22.68
N GLU A 80 -50.66 -7.62 -23.56
CA GLU A 80 -52.04 -8.06 -23.28
C GLU A 80 -52.92 -7.86 -24.53
N ALA A 81 -53.86 -8.79 -24.72
CA ALA A 81 -54.94 -8.78 -25.72
C ALA A 81 -54.60 -9.09 -27.18
N ALA A 82 -54.24 -10.34 -27.45
CA ALA A 82 -54.74 -11.04 -28.65
C ALA A 82 -54.98 -12.51 -28.30
N ARG A 83 -56.17 -12.74 -27.74
CA ARG A 83 -56.78 -14.07 -27.63
C ARG A 83 -57.54 -14.31 -28.92
N LEU A 84 -57.47 -15.56 -29.37
CA LEU A 84 -58.32 -16.29 -30.33
C LEU A 84 -57.63 -16.64 -31.65
N GLU A 85 -57.81 -17.91 -32.01
CA GLU A 85 -57.40 -18.60 -33.24
C GLU A 85 -55.97 -19.14 -33.26
N ASP A 86 -55.76 -20.24 -32.53
CA ASP A 86 -55.31 -21.50 -33.16
C ASP A 86 -55.46 -22.65 -32.16
N LEU A 87 -56.71 -23.11 -32.04
CA LEU A 87 -57.01 -24.46 -31.58
C LEU A 87 -56.93 -25.36 -32.80
N ASP A 88 -55.85 -26.13 -32.93
CA ASP A 88 -55.88 -27.54 -33.35
C ASP A 88 -54.47 -28.07 -33.63
N LYS A 89 -53.89 -28.76 -32.63
CA LYS A 89 -53.12 -30.01 -32.77
C LYS A 89 -52.66 -30.51 -31.39
N LYS A 90 -53.25 -31.62 -30.96
CA LYS A 90 -52.85 -32.43 -29.80
C LYS A 90 -51.74 -33.44 -30.21
N PRO A 91 -51.12 -34.18 -29.26
CA PRO A 91 -49.75 -33.99 -28.80
C PRO A 91 -48.76 -35.00 -29.40
N ALA A 92 -47.50 -34.61 -29.59
CA ALA A 92 -46.39 -35.54 -29.72
C ALA A 92 -45.56 -35.50 -28.43
N THR A 93 -45.44 -36.67 -27.81
CA THR A 93 -44.75 -36.99 -26.56
C THR A 93 -43.35 -36.35 -26.45
N PRO A 94 -43.01 -35.60 -25.38
CA PRO A 94 -41.66 -35.09 -25.16
C PRO A 94 -40.85 -36.07 -24.28
N GLU A 95 -40.59 -37.28 -24.77
CA GLU A 95 -39.62 -38.18 -24.14
C GLU A 95 -38.35 -38.19 -24.98
N GLY A 96 -37.40 -37.31 -24.62
CA GLY A 96 -36.06 -37.33 -25.23
C GLY A 96 -35.24 -36.04 -25.12
N ARG A 97 -35.86 -34.89 -24.78
CA ARG A 97 -35.17 -33.59 -24.79
C ARG A 97 -34.72 -33.08 -23.42
N LEU A 98 -35.13 -33.70 -22.33
CA LEU A 98 -34.85 -33.23 -20.96
C LEU A 98 -33.50 -33.72 -20.38
N VAL A 99 -32.85 -34.70 -21.02
CA VAL A 99 -31.62 -35.33 -20.48
C VAL A 99 -30.32 -34.63 -20.89
N PRO A 100 -30.15 -34.11 -22.13
CA PRO A 100 -28.93 -33.38 -22.48
C PRO A 100 -28.81 -32.06 -21.69
N GLU A 101 -29.92 -31.33 -21.58
CA GLU A 101 -29.93 -29.98 -21.02
C GLU A 101 -29.68 -29.96 -19.50
N GLN A 102 -30.13 -30.99 -18.77
CA GLN A 102 -29.84 -31.14 -17.35
C GLN A 102 -28.40 -31.56 -17.09
N LYS A 103 -27.83 -32.48 -17.89
CA LYS A 103 -26.42 -32.86 -17.75
C LYS A 103 -25.48 -31.73 -18.12
N ASP A 104 -25.79 -30.97 -19.17
CA ASP A 104 -25.01 -29.81 -19.61
C ASP A 104 -25.14 -28.63 -18.64
N ALA A 105 -26.31 -28.42 -18.02
CA ALA A 105 -26.50 -27.44 -16.96
C ALA A 105 -25.79 -27.85 -15.65
N GLU A 106 -25.79 -29.13 -15.29
CA GLU A 106 -25.10 -29.65 -14.11
C GLU A 106 -23.57 -29.68 -14.27
N THR A 107 -23.06 -30.00 -15.47
CA THR A 107 -21.62 -29.86 -15.79
C THR A 107 -21.20 -28.40 -15.87
N LYS A 108 -21.96 -27.52 -16.54
CA LYS A 108 -21.70 -26.07 -16.51
C LYS A 108 -21.72 -25.49 -15.10
N LYS A 109 -22.59 -25.98 -14.22
CA LYS A 109 -22.65 -25.55 -12.81
C LYS A 109 -21.46 -26.04 -11.99
N LYS A 110 -20.88 -27.21 -12.32
CA LYS A 110 -19.62 -27.70 -11.74
C LYS A 110 -18.40 -26.95 -12.27
N ASP A 111 -18.42 -26.47 -13.51
CA ASP A 111 -17.31 -25.74 -14.13
C ASP A 111 -17.39 -24.22 -13.95
N SER A 112 -18.46 -23.71 -13.31
CA SER A 112 -18.65 -22.28 -13.07
C SER A 112 -17.88 -21.81 -11.83
N PRO A 113 -17.24 -20.61 -11.87
CA PRO A 113 -16.62 -20.01 -10.69
C PRO A 113 -17.60 -19.89 -9.51
N ILE A 114 -17.09 -20.19 -8.32
CA ILE A 114 -17.80 -20.06 -7.05
C ILE A 114 -17.65 -18.62 -6.56
N ALA A 115 -18.75 -17.85 -6.63
CA ALA A 115 -18.82 -16.51 -6.04
C ALA A 115 -19.35 -16.60 -4.60
N GLY A 116 -18.76 -15.80 -3.70
CA GLY A 116 -19.18 -15.70 -2.31
C GLY A 116 -19.20 -14.26 -1.81
N ALA A 117 -20.15 -13.93 -0.95
CA ALA A 117 -20.25 -12.65 -0.25
C ALA A 117 -20.53 -12.91 1.23
N GLY A 118 -19.78 -12.27 2.13
CA GLY A 118 -19.96 -12.43 3.57
C GLY A 118 -19.20 -11.40 4.39
N ALA A 119 -19.06 -11.65 5.69
CA ALA A 119 -18.39 -10.74 6.62
C ALA A 119 -16.93 -10.41 6.21
N ASN A 120 -16.29 -11.31 5.47
CA ASN A 120 -14.91 -11.14 4.99
C ASN A 120 -14.83 -10.51 3.59
N GLY A 121 -15.92 -9.95 3.06
CA GLY A 121 -16.01 -9.32 1.75
C GLY A 121 -16.51 -10.26 0.65
N PHE A 122 -16.13 -9.94 -0.58
CA PHE A 122 -16.49 -10.70 -1.77
C PHE A 122 -15.36 -11.64 -2.17
N SER A 123 -15.71 -12.76 -2.79
CA SER A 123 -14.74 -13.70 -3.33
C SER A 123 -15.24 -14.35 -4.62
N LEU A 124 -14.28 -14.74 -5.46
CA LEU A 124 -14.50 -15.51 -6.67
C LEU A 124 -13.42 -16.59 -6.73
N THR A 125 -13.82 -17.86 -6.81
CA THR A 125 -12.90 -19.01 -6.81
C THR A 125 -13.20 -19.90 -8.00
N SER A 126 -12.19 -20.35 -8.72
CA SER A 126 -12.38 -21.36 -9.77
C SER A 126 -12.79 -22.71 -9.15
N PRO A 127 -13.51 -23.57 -9.89
CA PRO A 127 -13.96 -24.87 -9.38
C PRO A 127 -12.84 -25.78 -8.85
N ASP A 128 -11.66 -25.72 -9.49
CA ASP A 128 -10.46 -26.48 -9.13
C ASP A 128 -9.65 -25.87 -7.97
N GLY A 129 -10.02 -24.65 -7.54
CA GLY A 129 -9.35 -23.89 -6.49
C GLY A 129 -8.03 -23.25 -6.91
N ASP A 130 -7.65 -23.32 -8.19
CA ASP A 130 -6.37 -22.82 -8.71
C ASP A 130 -6.30 -21.30 -8.73
N PHE A 131 -7.46 -20.67 -8.92
CA PHE A 131 -7.65 -19.23 -8.96
C PHE A 131 -8.60 -18.80 -7.86
N ASN A 132 -8.17 -17.80 -7.10
CA ASN A 132 -8.98 -17.18 -6.08
C ASN A 132 -8.77 -15.66 -6.13
N LEU A 133 -9.85 -14.91 -6.07
CA LEU A 133 -9.86 -13.46 -5.88
C LEU A 133 -10.73 -13.15 -4.67
N LYS A 134 -10.23 -12.29 -3.79
CA LYS A 134 -10.95 -11.69 -2.67
C LYS A 134 -10.93 -10.18 -2.85
N VAL A 135 -12.11 -9.58 -2.72
CA VAL A 135 -12.30 -8.13 -2.76
C VAL A 135 -12.85 -7.68 -1.42
N ARG A 136 -12.09 -6.80 -0.75
CA ARG A 136 -12.49 -6.17 0.51
C ARG A 136 -12.40 -4.67 0.39
N ALA A 137 -13.12 -3.97 1.27
CA ALA A 137 -12.98 -2.54 1.43
C ALA A 137 -12.77 -2.20 2.90
N HIS A 138 -12.00 -1.14 3.15
CA HIS A 138 -11.78 -0.60 4.49
C HIS A 138 -11.93 0.92 4.44
N PHE A 139 -12.89 1.43 5.21
CA PHE A 139 -13.20 2.85 5.29
C PHE A 139 -13.11 3.30 6.74
N GLN A 140 -12.43 4.40 6.96
CA GLN A 140 -12.27 5.02 8.27
C GLN A 140 -12.40 6.54 8.12
N ALA A 141 -13.24 7.15 8.95
CA ALA A 141 -13.40 8.59 9.07
C ALA A 141 -13.10 9.01 10.51
N ASP A 142 -12.32 10.08 10.66
CA ASP A 142 -11.85 10.60 11.94
C ASP A 142 -12.31 12.04 12.14
N GLY A 143 -12.56 12.42 13.39
CA GLY A 143 -12.61 13.81 13.83
C GLY A 143 -11.38 14.12 14.68
N ARG A 144 -10.66 15.19 14.35
CA ARG A 144 -9.44 15.62 15.05
C ARG A 144 -9.66 17.00 15.62
N PHE A 145 -9.57 17.13 16.94
CA PHE A 145 -9.86 18.37 17.66
C PHE A 145 -8.77 18.61 18.70
N PHE A 146 -8.26 19.83 18.74
CA PHE A 146 -7.14 20.23 19.60
C PHE A 146 -7.58 21.34 20.55
N ALA A 147 -7.00 21.36 21.75
CA ALA A 147 -7.27 22.41 22.73
C ALA A 147 -6.27 23.57 22.55
N GLY A 148 -6.79 24.78 22.31
CA GLY A 148 -6.03 26.03 22.23
C GLY A 148 -5.78 26.53 20.81
N ASP A 149 -5.89 27.86 20.63
CA ASP A 149 -5.70 28.55 19.34
C ASP A 149 -4.26 29.07 19.14
N ALA A 150 -3.35 28.79 20.08
CA ALA A 150 -2.13 29.58 20.25
C ALA A 150 -0.92 29.18 19.36
N ALA A 151 -1.09 28.29 18.40
CA ALA A 151 -0.17 28.15 17.28
C ALA A 151 -0.89 27.40 16.15
N ASP A 152 -0.97 28.01 14.97
CA ASP A 152 -1.54 27.50 13.70
C ASP A 152 -0.86 26.23 13.16
N THR A 153 -0.42 25.32 14.03
CA THR A 153 0.29 24.09 13.65
C THR A 153 -0.67 23.02 13.13
N SER A 154 -1.96 23.06 13.48
CA SER A 154 -2.98 22.15 12.94
C SER A 154 -4.42 22.63 13.14
N ALA A 155 -5.23 22.55 12.08
CA ALA A 155 -6.66 22.82 12.13
C ALA A 155 -7.44 21.62 12.69
N SER A 156 -8.45 21.90 13.51
CA SER A 156 -9.47 20.90 13.84
C SER A 156 -10.25 20.53 12.58
N THR A 157 -10.48 19.24 12.34
CA THR A 157 -11.00 18.77 11.05
C THR A 157 -11.72 17.43 11.14
N PHE A 158 -12.57 17.17 10.15
CA PHE A 158 -13.03 15.82 9.81
C PHE A 158 -12.21 15.31 8.63
N ALA A 159 -11.69 14.10 8.72
CA ALA A 159 -10.84 13.52 7.69
C ALA A 159 -11.27 12.09 7.35
N THR A 160 -11.30 11.77 6.06
CA THR A 160 -11.29 10.38 5.61
C THR A 160 -9.87 9.83 5.79
N ARG A 161 -9.65 9.05 6.85
CA ARG A 161 -8.35 8.52 7.23
C ARG A 161 -7.90 7.36 6.34
N VAL A 162 -8.86 6.54 5.93
CA VAL A 162 -8.64 5.37 5.07
C VAL A 162 -9.83 5.24 4.12
N ALA A 163 -9.56 5.05 2.84
CA ALA A 163 -10.55 4.63 1.86
C ALA A 163 -9.92 3.61 0.91
N ARG A 164 -9.74 2.38 1.39
CA ARG A 164 -8.99 1.34 0.69
C ARG A 164 -9.87 0.29 0.07
N LEU A 165 -9.49 -0.13 -1.12
CA LEU A 165 -9.90 -1.40 -1.70
C LEU A 165 -8.74 -2.38 -1.58
N LEU A 166 -9.01 -3.62 -1.19
CA LEU A 166 -8.05 -4.72 -1.23
C LEU A 166 -8.51 -5.72 -2.27
N PHE A 167 -7.64 -5.99 -3.22
CA PHE A 167 -7.72 -7.11 -4.14
C PHE A 167 -6.59 -8.05 -3.78
N GLU A 168 -6.90 -9.25 -3.32
CA GLU A 168 -5.88 -10.26 -3.04
C GLU A 168 -6.35 -11.62 -3.52
N GLY A 169 -5.42 -12.51 -3.79
CA GLY A 169 -5.79 -13.78 -4.39
C GLY A 169 -4.62 -14.68 -4.65
N THR A 170 -4.94 -15.84 -5.23
CA THR A 170 -3.99 -16.84 -5.71
C THR A 170 -4.23 -17.07 -7.19
N LEU A 171 -3.17 -17.14 -7.97
CA LEU A 171 -3.18 -17.50 -9.39
C LEU A 171 -2.40 -18.81 -9.57
N ALA A 172 -3.00 -19.75 -10.31
CA ALA A 172 -2.41 -21.04 -10.66
C ALA A 172 -1.74 -21.76 -9.48
N ARG A 173 -2.35 -21.71 -8.29
CA ARG A 173 -1.84 -22.31 -7.02
C ARG A 173 -0.46 -21.85 -6.54
N HIS A 174 0.30 -21.05 -7.29
CA HIS A 174 1.70 -20.76 -6.97
C HIS A 174 1.96 -19.29 -6.70
N PHE A 175 1.11 -18.40 -7.21
CA PHE A 175 1.34 -16.96 -7.14
C PHE A 175 0.26 -16.31 -6.30
N ASP A 176 0.61 -15.82 -5.12
CA ASP A 176 -0.29 -14.96 -4.35
C ASP A 176 -0.06 -13.51 -4.76
N PHE A 177 -1.10 -12.71 -4.88
CA PHE A 177 -0.97 -11.29 -5.18
C PHE A 177 -1.77 -10.45 -4.20
N ARG A 178 -1.35 -9.20 -4.04
CA ARG A 178 -2.11 -8.17 -3.36
C ARG A 178 -1.96 -6.84 -4.09
N PHE A 179 -3.08 -6.18 -4.32
CA PHE A 179 -3.20 -4.84 -4.86
C PHE A 179 -4.14 -4.02 -3.96
N MET A 180 -3.65 -2.90 -3.45
CA MET A 180 -4.33 -2.12 -2.41
C MET A 180 -4.22 -0.62 -2.70
N PRO A 181 -5.10 -0.06 -3.54
CA PRO A 181 -5.25 1.39 -3.69
C PRO A 181 -5.95 2.01 -2.48
N ASP A 182 -5.52 3.22 -2.12
CA ASP A 182 -6.13 4.08 -1.09
C ASP A 182 -6.56 5.41 -1.74
N PHE A 183 -7.78 5.84 -1.46
CA PHE A 183 -8.39 7.06 -1.98
C PHE A 183 -8.57 8.16 -0.92
N ALA A 184 -8.06 7.93 0.30
CA ALA A 184 -8.14 8.89 1.39
C ALA A 184 -7.56 10.26 0.99
N GLY A 185 -8.22 11.34 1.41
CA GLY A 185 -7.79 12.71 1.07
C GLY A 185 -7.94 13.09 -0.40
N GLY A 186 -8.75 12.35 -1.18
CA GLY A 186 -9.03 12.67 -2.58
C GLY A 186 -7.86 12.40 -3.54
N ARG A 187 -6.89 11.58 -3.13
CA ARG A 187 -5.72 11.20 -3.93
C ARG A 187 -5.61 9.68 -3.98
N LEU A 188 -5.18 9.17 -5.12
CA LEU A 188 -4.85 7.74 -5.26
C LEU A 188 -3.42 7.50 -4.74
N VAL A 189 -3.31 6.69 -3.69
CA VAL A 189 -2.02 6.21 -3.17
C VAL A 189 -1.99 4.68 -3.28
N LEU A 190 -0.95 4.15 -3.93
CA LEU A 190 -0.73 2.71 -3.97
C LEU A 190 -0.08 2.26 -2.66
N GLN A 191 -0.81 1.51 -1.83
CA GLN A 191 -0.27 1.01 -0.57
C GLN A 191 0.52 -0.28 -0.81
N ASP A 192 -0.16 -1.36 -1.19
CA ASP A 192 0.47 -2.65 -1.53
C ASP A 192 0.23 -2.96 -3.01
N ALA A 193 1.27 -3.42 -3.71
CA ALA A 193 1.22 -3.95 -5.06
C ALA A 193 2.35 -4.95 -5.26
N TYR A 194 2.11 -6.20 -4.92
CA TYR A 194 3.14 -7.23 -4.96
C TYR A 194 2.59 -8.59 -5.36
N MET A 195 3.51 -9.45 -5.77
CA MET A 195 3.28 -10.88 -5.99
C MET A 195 4.25 -11.70 -5.13
N ASP A 196 3.77 -12.83 -4.63
CA ASP A 196 4.51 -13.84 -3.87
C ASP A 196 4.53 -15.15 -4.66
N VAL A 197 5.72 -15.63 -4.98
CA VAL A 197 5.92 -16.99 -5.50
C VAL A 197 6.04 -17.96 -4.32
N ARG A 198 5.16 -18.96 -4.29
CA ARG A 198 5.15 -20.03 -3.28
C ARG A 198 5.93 -21.24 -3.77
N PHE A 199 7.19 -21.34 -3.38
CA PHE A 199 7.96 -22.57 -3.57
C PHE A 199 7.62 -23.59 -2.50
N LEU A 200 7.78 -23.18 -1.24
CA LEU A 200 7.48 -23.96 -0.05
C LEU A 200 6.97 -23.01 1.05
N PRO A 201 6.26 -23.49 2.09
CA PRO A 201 5.89 -22.65 3.23
C PRO A 201 7.10 -21.98 3.90
N GLN A 202 8.26 -22.62 3.83
CA GLN A 202 9.53 -22.14 4.39
C GLN A 202 10.22 -21.12 3.48
N ILE A 203 9.91 -21.07 2.18
CA ILE A 203 10.62 -20.23 1.20
C ILE A 203 9.62 -19.65 0.21
N ARG A 204 9.34 -18.36 0.39
CA ARG A 204 8.51 -17.54 -0.49
C ARG A 204 9.31 -16.36 -0.99
N LEU A 205 9.11 -16.01 -2.25
CA LEU A 205 9.74 -14.84 -2.86
C LEU A 205 8.67 -13.79 -3.16
N ARG A 206 8.79 -12.63 -2.54
CA ARG A 206 7.93 -11.48 -2.76
C ARG A 206 8.64 -10.45 -3.63
N ALA A 207 7.94 -9.89 -4.61
CA ALA A 207 8.42 -8.76 -5.40
C ALA A 207 7.29 -7.72 -5.59
N GLY A 208 7.63 -6.44 -5.46
CA GLY A 208 6.71 -5.31 -5.64
C GLY A 208 6.75 -4.33 -4.47
N LYS A 209 5.67 -3.57 -4.28
CA LYS A 209 5.53 -2.60 -3.19
C LYS A 209 4.79 -3.20 -2.01
N PHE A 210 5.44 -3.20 -0.84
CA PHE A 210 4.88 -3.76 0.38
C PHE A 210 5.57 -3.20 1.62
N LYS A 211 5.09 -3.56 2.81
CA LYS A 211 5.72 -3.14 4.06
C LYS A 211 7.13 -3.69 4.21
N THR A 212 8.09 -2.83 4.53
CA THR A 212 9.46 -3.25 4.83
C THR A 212 9.49 -4.11 6.11
N PRO A 213 10.34 -5.16 6.20
CA PRO A 213 10.37 -6.12 7.31
C PRO A 213 11.06 -5.53 8.54
N PHE A 214 10.47 -4.50 9.14
CA PHE A 214 11.04 -3.83 10.31
C PHE A 214 10.05 -3.80 11.48
N GLY A 215 9.28 -2.72 11.68
CA GLY A 215 8.51 -2.53 12.92
C GLY A 215 7.40 -3.57 13.14
N LEU A 216 7.35 -4.15 14.35
CA LEU A 216 6.34 -5.14 14.75
C LEU A 216 4.92 -4.61 14.57
N GLU A 217 4.63 -3.44 15.15
CA GLU A 217 3.34 -2.78 15.00
C GLU A 217 3.08 -2.48 13.53
N ARG A 218 4.03 -1.84 12.81
CA ARG A 218 3.92 -1.52 11.37
C ARG A 218 3.47 -2.72 10.54
N LEU A 219 4.04 -3.91 10.78
CA LEU A 219 3.72 -5.13 10.06
C LEU A 219 2.30 -5.64 10.32
N GLN A 220 1.72 -5.37 11.50
CA GLN A 220 0.31 -5.62 11.79
C GLN A 220 -0.61 -4.82 10.85
N GLN A 221 -1.72 -5.43 10.44
CA GLN A 221 -2.74 -4.74 9.65
C GLN A 221 -3.38 -3.61 10.44
N GLU A 222 -3.68 -2.48 9.79
CA GLU A 222 -4.23 -1.31 10.47
C GLU A 222 -5.58 -1.60 11.14
N VAL A 223 -6.42 -2.46 10.55
CA VAL A 223 -7.72 -2.88 11.11
C VAL A 223 -7.62 -3.65 12.42
N ASN A 224 -6.43 -4.14 12.77
CA ASN A 224 -6.20 -4.93 13.98
C ASN A 224 -5.53 -4.11 15.09
N LEU A 225 -5.33 -2.80 14.90
CA LEU A 225 -4.75 -1.93 15.92
C LEU A 225 -5.73 -1.70 17.08
N SER A 226 -5.22 -1.67 18.30
CA SER A 226 -6.01 -1.36 19.50
C SER A 226 -6.26 0.14 19.67
N LEU A 227 -5.39 0.98 19.07
CA LEU A 227 -5.48 2.44 19.09
C LEU A 227 -5.84 2.95 17.70
N VAL A 228 -6.45 4.13 17.63
CA VAL A 228 -6.86 4.79 16.37
C VAL A 228 -5.65 5.10 15.49
N GLU A 229 -4.50 5.40 16.10
CA GLU A 229 -3.23 5.62 15.41
C GLU A 229 -2.15 4.73 16.02
N ARG A 230 -1.13 4.49 15.19
CA ARG A 230 0.05 3.74 15.63
C ARG A 230 0.83 4.52 16.68
N ALA A 231 1.58 3.81 17.52
CA ALA A 231 2.44 4.45 18.52
C ALA A 231 3.52 5.33 17.85
N LEU A 232 3.92 6.42 18.52
CA LEU A 232 4.89 7.40 18.03
C LEU A 232 6.20 6.80 17.48
N PRO A 233 6.78 5.71 18.04
CA PRO A 233 7.97 5.08 17.46
C PRO A 233 7.82 4.61 16.01
N ASN A 234 6.60 4.42 15.50
CA ASN A 234 6.37 4.10 14.09
C ASN A 234 6.76 5.23 13.13
N ASN A 235 6.95 6.45 13.64
CA ASN A 235 7.54 7.56 12.89
C ASN A 235 8.99 7.27 12.49
N LEU A 236 9.70 6.39 13.21
CA LEU A 236 11.10 6.00 12.96
C LEU A 236 11.22 4.72 12.11
N VAL A 237 10.09 4.18 11.65
CA VAL A 237 10.01 2.91 10.96
C VAL A 237 9.67 3.17 9.49
N PRO A 238 10.44 2.63 8.53
CA PRO A 238 10.05 2.68 7.12
C PRO A 238 8.69 2.02 6.93
N ASN A 239 7.81 2.63 6.11
CA ASN A 239 6.44 2.15 5.98
C ASN A 239 6.31 1.12 4.86
N ARG A 240 6.29 1.55 3.60
CA ARG A 240 6.17 0.67 2.43
C ARG A 240 7.12 1.08 1.34
N ASP A 241 7.75 0.10 0.74
CA ASP A 241 8.76 0.33 -0.28
C ASP A 241 8.69 -0.72 -1.37
N LEU A 242 9.21 -0.37 -2.54
CA LEU A 242 9.38 -1.26 -3.66
C LEU A 242 10.65 -2.10 -3.44
N GLY A 243 10.54 -3.41 -3.57
CA GLY A 243 11.68 -4.29 -3.37
C GLY A 243 11.39 -5.76 -3.65
N ILE A 244 12.38 -6.57 -3.29
CA ILE A 244 12.33 -8.03 -3.38
C ILE A 244 12.70 -8.60 -2.02
N GLN A 245 11.93 -9.59 -1.56
CA GLN A 245 12.12 -10.20 -0.25
C GLN A 245 11.95 -11.72 -0.32
N VAL A 246 12.83 -12.44 0.37
CA VAL A 246 12.59 -13.84 0.75
C VAL A 246 12.03 -13.88 2.17
N HIS A 247 11.01 -14.71 2.39
CA HIS A 247 10.43 -14.93 3.71
C HIS A 247 9.86 -16.34 3.84
N GLY A 248 9.61 -16.76 5.08
CA GLY A 248 8.93 -18.02 5.33
C GLY A 248 8.82 -18.38 6.80
N ASP A 249 8.08 -19.47 7.02
CA ASP A 249 7.78 -20.00 8.35
C ASP A 249 8.45 -21.36 8.54
N LEU A 250 9.27 -21.46 9.58
CA LEU A 250 10.01 -22.66 9.97
C LEU A 250 9.33 -23.33 11.17
N PHE A 251 9.55 -24.64 11.30
CA PHE A 251 9.01 -25.47 12.38
C PHE A 251 7.49 -25.33 12.56
N GLY A 252 6.77 -25.08 11.45
CA GLY A 252 5.33 -24.80 11.41
C GLY A 252 4.92 -23.58 12.23
N GLY A 253 5.61 -22.45 12.02
CA GLY A 253 5.24 -21.14 12.56
C GLY A 253 5.96 -20.73 13.86
N VAL A 254 6.78 -21.60 14.44
CA VAL A 254 7.55 -21.25 15.66
C VAL A 254 8.61 -20.20 15.36
N LEU A 255 9.13 -20.16 14.13
CA LEU A 255 10.13 -19.20 13.71
C LEU A 255 9.77 -18.64 12.33
N ASN A 256 9.66 -17.33 12.22
CA ASN A 256 9.44 -16.60 10.98
C ASN A 256 10.69 -15.77 10.66
N TYR A 257 11.04 -15.72 9.38
CA TYR A 257 12.11 -14.84 8.91
C TYR A 257 11.71 -14.11 7.65
N MET A 258 12.31 -12.94 7.46
CA MET A 258 12.13 -12.07 6.31
C MET A 258 13.48 -11.41 6.01
N GLY A 259 13.87 -11.33 4.74
CA GLY A 259 15.09 -10.64 4.31
C GLY A 259 14.93 -10.13 2.88
N GLY A 260 15.31 -8.89 2.63
CA GLY A 260 15.11 -8.30 1.31
C GLY A 260 15.94 -7.05 1.04
N VAL A 261 15.88 -6.64 -0.22
CA VAL A 261 16.50 -5.42 -0.75
C VAL A 261 15.38 -4.52 -1.27
N PHE A 262 15.47 -3.24 -0.93
CA PHE A 262 14.46 -2.22 -1.19
C PHE A 262 15.13 -0.97 -1.75
N ASN A 263 14.35 -0.10 -2.39
CA ASN A 263 14.85 1.20 -2.85
C ASN A 263 15.45 2.02 -1.71
N GLY A 264 14.82 1.98 -0.55
CA GLY A 264 15.17 2.78 0.61
C GLY A 264 14.22 3.95 0.72
N VAL A 265 13.58 4.08 1.88
CA VAL A 265 12.70 5.20 2.20
C VAL A 265 13.10 5.84 3.52
N PRO A 266 12.91 7.17 3.65
CA PRO A 266 13.02 7.84 4.93
C PRO A 266 12.04 7.24 5.96
N ASP A 267 12.27 7.55 7.23
CA ASP A 267 11.38 7.07 8.28
C ASP A 267 9.91 7.51 8.04
N GLY A 268 8.95 6.61 8.29
CA GLY A 268 7.52 6.87 8.10
C GLY A 268 7.06 6.94 6.64
N ALA A 269 7.98 7.07 5.68
CA ALA A 269 7.67 7.33 4.28
C ALA A 269 7.30 6.06 3.50
N SER A 270 6.66 6.27 2.35
CA SER A 270 6.44 5.24 1.34
C SER A 270 6.74 5.80 -0.04
N ALA A 271 7.33 5.00 -0.91
CA ALA A 271 7.70 5.42 -2.26
C ALA A 271 7.18 4.43 -3.31
N ASP A 272 7.01 4.90 -4.54
CA ASP A 272 6.68 4.09 -5.73
C ASP A 272 7.85 4.04 -6.72
N GLN A 273 8.81 4.95 -6.57
CA GLN A 273 9.99 5.10 -7.40
C GLN A 273 11.14 5.59 -6.53
N ASP A 274 12.35 5.48 -7.06
CA ASP A 274 13.57 5.89 -6.42
C ASP A 274 14.38 6.75 -7.38
N ASN A 275 15.02 7.77 -6.84
CA ASN A 275 15.94 8.65 -7.56
C ASN A 275 17.39 8.47 -7.07
N GLN A 276 17.64 7.45 -6.26
CA GLN A 276 18.95 7.07 -5.74
C GLN A 276 19.36 5.69 -6.25
N ASP A 277 20.66 5.51 -6.45
CA ASP A 277 21.22 4.22 -6.89
C ASP A 277 21.40 3.25 -5.71
N SER A 278 21.62 3.79 -4.50
CA SER A 278 21.76 2.99 -3.29
C SER A 278 20.47 2.23 -2.94
N LYS A 279 20.61 1.15 -2.20
CA LYS A 279 19.49 0.30 -1.78
C LYS A 279 19.55 0.02 -0.29
N ASP A 280 18.38 -0.12 0.32
CA ASP A 280 18.23 -0.53 1.71
C ASP A 280 18.13 -2.06 1.79
N TYR A 281 18.92 -2.62 2.70
CA TYR A 281 18.79 -4.01 3.12
C TYR A 281 17.93 -4.04 4.37
N GLY A 282 16.95 -4.94 4.41
CA GLY A 282 16.06 -5.11 5.55
C GLY A 282 15.88 -6.57 5.90
N GLY A 283 15.96 -6.88 7.20
CA GLY A 283 15.79 -8.24 7.70
C GLY A 283 15.10 -8.29 9.04
N ARG A 284 14.35 -9.36 9.27
CA ARG A 284 13.65 -9.65 10.52
C ARG A 284 13.64 -11.14 10.81
N VAL A 285 13.86 -11.48 12.07
CA VAL A 285 13.65 -12.82 12.62
C VAL A 285 12.72 -12.70 13.81
N PHE A 286 11.70 -13.54 13.88
CA PHE A 286 10.70 -13.52 14.95
C PHE A 286 10.33 -14.94 15.35
N ALA A 287 10.38 -15.22 16.65
CA ALA A 287 10.12 -16.53 17.23
C ALA A 287 8.91 -16.48 18.17
N GLN A 288 8.17 -17.57 18.17
CA GLN A 288 7.11 -17.89 19.13
C GLN A 288 7.47 -19.22 19.81
N PRO A 289 8.45 -19.23 20.73
CA PRO A 289 9.13 -20.45 21.16
C PRO A 289 8.20 -21.52 21.74
N PHE A 290 7.12 -21.07 22.39
CA PHE A 290 6.19 -21.93 23.11
C PHE A 290 4.93 -22.28 22.31
N LEU A 291 4.81 -21.83 21.06
CA LEU A 291 3.60 -21.95 20.23
C LEU A 291 3.07 -23.40 20.15
N LYS A 292 3.98 -24.38 20.12
CA LYS A 292 3.67 -25.82 20.02
C LYS A 292 3.87 -26.62 21.30
N THR A 293 4.12 -25.95 22.43
CA THR A 293 4.35 -26.61 23.72
C THR A 293 3.05 -26.72 24.51
N GLU A 294 2.98 -27.61 25.50
CA GLU A 294 1.83 -27.71 26.40
C GLU A 294 1.79 -26.61 27.49
N ILE A 295 2.76 -25.71 27.51
CA ILE A 295 2.83 -24.62 28.49
C ILE A 295 1.91 -23.48 28.03
N HIS A 296 0.62 -23.60 28.31
CA HIS A 296 -0.41 -22.66 27.86
C HIS A 296 -0.12 -21.20 28.21
N ALA A 297 0.44 -20.94 29.40
CA ALA A 297 0.79 -19.60 29.83
C ALA A 297 1.81 -18.92 28.90
N LEU A 298 2.73 -19.66 28.27
CA LEU A 298 3.80 -19.09 27.47
C LEU A 298 3.52 -19.06 25.97
N ARG A 299 2.44 -19.72 25.50
CA ARG A 299 2.08 -19.78 24.06
C ARG A 299 1.91 -18.42 23.40
N GLY A 300 1.51 -17.40 24.16
CA GLY A 300 1.32 -16.03 23.68
C GLY A 300 2.60 -15.19 23.61
N LEU A 301 3.77 -15.75 23.95
CA LEU A 301 5.04 -15.04 23.86
C LEU A 301 5.58 -15.05 22.43
N GLY A 302 5.82 -13.85 21.90
CA GLY A 302 6.57 -13.63 20.68
C GLY A 302 7.78 -12.74 20.96
N ILE A 303 8.93 -13.06 20.38
CA ILE A 303 10.16 -12.26 20.51
C ILE A 303 10.86 -12.19 19.15
N GLY A 304 11.59 -11.13 18.89
CA GLY A 304 12.34 -11.02 17.65
C GLY A 304 13.22 -9.80 17.57
N MET A 305 13.86 -9.66 16.41
CA MET A 305 14.73 -8.56 16.08
C MET A 305 14.58 -8.24 14.59
N ALA A 306 14.59 -6.95 14.27
CA ALA A 306 14.68 -6.47 12.91
C ALA A 306 15.80 -5.44 12.77
N ALA A 307 16.38 -5.39 11.59
CA ALA A 307 17.42 -4.43 11.23
C ALA A 307 17.19 -3.92 9.80
N THR A 308 17.47 -2.64 9.57
CA THR A 308 17.62 -2.10 8.21
C THR A 308 18.91 -1.30 8.10
N SER A 309 19.48 -1.26 6.90
CA SER A 309 20.66 -0.46 6.61
C SER A 309 20.72 -0.12 5.13
N GLY A 310 21.01 1.13 4.81
CA GLY A 310 21.38 1.56 3.47
C GLY A 310 21.98 2.95 3.46
N SER A 311 22.43 3.39 2.29
CA SER A 311 22.99 4.74 2.11
C SER A 311 21.94 5.63 1.50
N HIS A 312 21.81 6.85 2.01
CA HIS A 312 20.80 7.83 1.62
C HIS A 312 21.52 9.13 1.28
N HIS A 313 21.29 9.64 0.08
CA HIS A 313 21.82 10.90 -0.43
C HIS A 313 20.64 11.72 -0.98
N GLY A 314 20.30 12.77 -0.25
CA GLY A 314 19.30 13.74 -0.66
C GLY A 314 19.86 14.82 -1.57
N THR A 315 18.97 15.58 -2.16
CA THR A 315 19.26 16.83 -2.87
C THR A 315 18.38 17.94 -2.33
N SER A 316 18.66 19.21 -2.64
CA SER A 316 17.78 20.31 -2.21
C SER A 316 16.35 20.19 -2.75
N ALA A 317 16.15 19.48 -3.88
CA ALA A 317 14.82 19.22 -4.44
C ALA A 317 14.15 17.96 -3.84
N ALA A 318 14.94 16.99 -3.38
CA ALA A 318 14.47 15.76 -2.75
C ALA A 318 15.37 15.42 -1.55
N PRO A 319 15.14 16.02 -0.37
CA PRO A 319 16.05 15.92 0.77
C PRO A 319 16.23 14.51 1.33
N SER A 320 15.32 13.59 1.04
CA SER A 320 15.30 12.22 1.59
C SER A 320 15.36 12.18 3.13
N LEU A 321 14.77 13.18 3.78
CA LEU A 321 14.68 13.29 5.23
C LEU A 321 13.21 13.19 5.70
N PRO A 322 12.95 12.55 6.85
CA PRO A 322 11.58 12.35 7.33
C PRO A 322 10.99 13.62 7.96
N SER A 323 9.67 13.64 8.05
CA SER A 323 8.93 14.49 8.98
C SER A 323 8.22 13.60 10.01
N TYR A 324 8.09 14.09 11.25
CA TYR A 324 7.49 13.32 12.32
C TYR A 324 6.16 13.92 12.75
N LEU A 325 5.18 13.03 12.87
CA LEU A 325 3.79 13.37 13.14
C LEU A 325 3.37 12.92 14.53
N THR A 326 2.57 13.74 15.20
CA THR A 326 1.89 13.38 16.44
C THR A 326 0.79 12.35 16.17
N THR A 327 0.20 11.79 17.23
CA THR A 327 -1.01 10.95 17.10
C THR A 327 -2.20 11.74 16.53
N GLY A 328 -2.19 13.07 16.63
CA GLY A 328 -3.17 13.94 15.97
C GLY A 328 -2.90 14.21 14.49
N GLN A 329 -1.85 13.61 13.90
CA GLN A 329 -1.38 13.86 12.53
C GLN A 329 -0.87 15.30 12.30
N SER A 330 -0.42 15.98 13.36
CA SER A 330 0.26 17.27 13.29
C SER A 330 1.76 17.07 13.14
N THR A 331 2.41 17.82 12.26
CA THR A 331 3.89 17.83 12.20
C THR A 331 4.44 18.47 13.46
N PHE A 332 5.16 17.70 14.28
CA PHE A 332 5.88 18.23 15.45
C PHE A 332 7.37 18.43 15.18
N PHE A 333 7.89 17.82 14.12
CA PHE A 333 9.28 17.99 13.70
C PHE A 333 9.42 17.81 12.18
N SER A 334 10.20 18.68 11.57
CA SER A 334 10.66 18.57 10.18
C SER A 334 12.04 19.19 10.05
N TYR A 335 12.87 18.63 9.18
CA TYR A 335 14.13 19.25 8.80
C TYR A 335 13.90 20.54 8.01
N ARG A 336 14.86 21.46 8.08
CA ARG A 336 14.83 22.71 7.33
C ARG A 336 14.88 22.39 5.83
N SER A 337 13.96 22.97 5.05
CA SER A 337 13.89 22.79 3.60
C SER A 337 13.26 24.03 2.97
N ASP A 338 14.07 25.01 2.60
CA ASP A 338 13.62 26.21 1.86
C ASP A 338 13.85 26.10 0.34
N GLY A 339 14.31 24.94 -0.14
CA GLY A 339 14.54 24.67 -1.56
C GLY A 339 15.89 25.18 -2.07
N THR A 340 16.65 25.93 -1.26
CA THR A 340 18.00 26.39 -1.60
C THR A 340 19.06 25.41 -1.10
N LYS A 341 20.27 25.47 -1.69
CA LYS A 341 21.39 24.63 -1.26
C LYS A 341 21.83 24.92 0.18
N GLU A 342 21.82 26.18 0.59
CA GLU A 342 22.28 26.60 1.93
C GLU A 342 21.22 26.39 3.01
N GLY A 343 19.94 26.42 2.64
CA GLY A 343 18.82 26.37 3.57
C GLY A 343 18.03 25.07 3.57
N THR A 344 18.54 24.03 2.90
CA THR A 344 17.94 22.69 2.90
C THR A 344 18.88 21.68 3.51
N ALA A 345 18.48 21.07 4.62
CA ALA A 345 19.14 19.88 5.13
C ALA A 345 18.82 18.71 4.19
N ILE A 346 19.82 17.88 3.90
CA ILE A 346 19.70 16.69 3.05
C ILE A 346 20.22 15.47 3.79
N ALA A 347 19.69 14.30 3.47
CA ALA A 347 20.30 13.04 3.90
C ALA A 347 21.67 12.90 3.23
N ASP A 348 22.69 12.50 3.98
CA ASP A 348 24.00 12.16 3.44
C ASP A 348 24.63 11.07 4.30
N GLY A 349 24.91 9.93 3.70
CA GLY A 349 25.54 8.79 4.37
C GLY A 349 24.59 7.66 4.76
N ARG A 350 24.97 6.90 5.79
CA ARG A 350 24.33 5.61 6.11
C ARG A 350 23.23 5.77 7.16
N LEU A 351 22.04 5.28 6.84
CA LEU A 351 20.94 5.12 7.78
C LEU A 351 20.84 3.66 8.20
N SER A 352 20.96 3.38 9.50
CA SER A 352 20.83 2.04 10.06
C SER A 352 19.88 2.03 11.24
N ARG A 353 19.01 1.03 11.30
CA ARG A 353 17.98 0.89 12.33
C ARG A 353 18.05 -0.49 12.95
N LEU A 354 17.84 -0.57 14.25
CA LEU A 354 17.72 -1.82 15.00
C LEU A 354 16.46 -1.77 15.86
N SER A 355 15.65 -2.82 15.80
CA SER A 355 14.40 -2.92 16.55
C SER A 355 14.31 -4.29 17.22
N PRO A 356 14.61 -4.36 18.53
CA PRO A 356 14.15 -5.46 19.38
C PRO A 356 12.63 -5.47 19.44
N GLN A 357 12.04 -6.66 19.41
CA GLN A 357 10.59 -6.84 19.33
C GLN A 357 10.15 -7.90 20.32
N ALA A 358 9.04 -7.65 20.99
CA ALA A 358 8.35 -8.65 21.77
C ALA A 358 6.86 -8.35 21.79
N TYR A 359 6.06 -9.39 21.99
CA TYR A 359 4.72 -9.25 22.53
C TYR A 359 4.45 -10.41 23.48
N TYR A 360 3.50 -10.21 24.38
CA TYR A 360 2.96 -11.29 25.19
C TYR A 360 1.46 -11.17 25.36
N HIS A 361 0.73 -12.22 25.01
CA HIS A 361 -0.71 -12.30 25.20
C HIS A 361 -1.09 -13.40 26.19
N TRP A 362 -1.92 -13.04 27.17
CA TRP A 362 -2.54 -14.01 28.09
C TRP A 362 -3.98 -13.61 28.39
N GLY A 363 -4.92 -14.30 27.73
CA GLY A 363 -6.34 -13.94 27.77
C GLY A 363 -6.55 -12.48 27.32
N PRO A 364 -7.17 -11.62 28.15
CA PRO A 364 -7.39 -10.21 27.80
C PRO A 364 -6.14 -9.33 27.99
N PHE A 365 -5.06 -9.85 28.58
CA PHE A 365 -3.83 -9.08 28.80
C PHE A 365 -2.91 -9.16 27.57
N GLY A 366 -2.37 -8.02 27.15
CA GLY A 366 -1.41 -7.90 26.07
C GLY A 366 -0.32 -6.89 26.41
N LEU A 367 0.94 -7.24 26.17
CA LEU A 367 2.11 -6.35 26.25
C LEU A 367 2.80 -6.31 24.89
#